data_AF-A0A518I420-F1
#
_entry.id   AF-A0A518I420-F1
#
_cell.length_a   1.000
_cell.length_b   1.000
_cell.length_c   1.000
_cell.angle_alpha   90.00
_cell.angle_beta   90.00
_cell.angle_gamma   90.00
#
_symmetry.space_group_name_H-M   'P 1'
#
loop_
_entity.id
_entity.type
_entity.pdbx_description
1 polymer ?
#
loop_
_entity_poly.entity_id
_entity_poly.type
_entity_poly.pdbx_seq_one_letter_code
_entity_poly.pdbx_strand_id
1 'polypeptide(L)'
;MHQSISCAAMSIALLFGSLLTGADHCGAQVLESAPTSEEATATTSVVDAVEKDYRELICARAADASDAYQDQAIDLALRQGYVDARFDAIVRQSMQNASYPEQWNVEELSRAIKLLPLCTLAPREQAELVFECYLECEDSKTDSRLRSQLKQVLRRYPDPTSRLVNERLRQTDDPKSVLPLVDIVGSSTEATLPRLMELAKSGDPEVAVYVMGWIPNLMEQVRKLNQRSRKLAEQKKLGVEGLDSRMVAYAKRIIGRYDTDGDQELTPEEYEKMLQSPAVADADENGRISIGEYAAWLQSRSRRQE
;
A
#
# COMPACT_ATOMS: atom_id res chain seq x y z
N MET A 1 -46.15 19.12 -6.14
CA MET A 1 -45.12 19.59 -5.19
C MET A 1 -44.45 18.37 -4.60
N HIS A 2 -43.37 17.87 -5.20
CA HIS A 2 -42.56 16.79 -4.64
C HIS A 2 -41.13 17.30 -4.54
N GLN A 3 -40.64 17.44 -3.31
CA GLN A 3 -39.28 17.87 -3.02
C GLN A 3 -38.34 16.66 -3.14
N SER A 4 -37.38 16.77 -4.06
CA SER A 4 -36.22 15.89 -4.14
C SER A 4 -35.27 16.19 -3.00
N ILE A 5 -35.02 15.22 -2.13
CA ILE A 5 -33.96 15.27 -1.12
C ILE A 5 -32.67 14.81 -1.80
N SER A 6 -31.75 15.74 -2.00
CA SER A 6 -30.41 15.51 -2.51
C SER A 6 -29.53 14.99 -1.37
N CYS A 7 -29.13 13.71 -1.43
CA CYS A 7 -28.12 13.16 -0.52
C CYS A 7 -26.72 13.59 -1.00
N ALA A 8 -26.08 14.44 -0.21
CA ALA A 8 -24.68 14.80 -0.38
C ALA A 8 -23.78 13.58 -0.05
N ALA A 9 -22.99 13.14 -1.03
CA ALA A 9 -21.96 12.13 -0.84
C ALA A 9 -20.75 12.75 -0.11
N MET A 10 -20.54 12.35 1.14
CA MET A 10 -19.32 12.66 1.89
C MET A 10 -18.20 11.71 1.43
N SER A 11 -17.25 12.24 0.66
CA SER A 11 -15.98 11.56 0.35
C SER A 11 -15.07 11.60 1.57
N ILE A 12 -14.90 10.45 2.24
CA ILE A 12 -13.89 10.25 3.29
C ILE A 12 -12.58 9.90 2.59
N ALA A 13 -11.65 10.84 2.54
CA ALA A 13 -10.27 10.60 2.13
C ALA A 13 -9.50 9.98 3.30
N LEU A 14 -9.20 8.68 3.24
CA LEU A 14 -8.30 8.02 4.17
C LEU A 14 -6.85 8.25 3.72
N LEU A 15 -6.13 9.08 4.47
CA LEU A 15 -4.68 9.24 4.40
C LEU A 15 -4.03 8.13 5.24
N PHE A 16 -3.50 7.09 4.59
CA PHE A 16 -2.63 6.11 5.25
C PHE A 16 -1.19 6.62 5.18
N GLY A 17 -0.64 7.04 6.32
CA GLY A 17 0.78 7.28 6.52
C GLY A 17 1.47 5.97 6.91
N SER A 18 2.33 5.46 6.03
CA SER A 18 3.16 4.29 6.30
C SER A 18 4.36 4.69 7.16
N LEU A 19 4.38 4.26 8.41
CA LEU A 19 5.57 4.19 9.25
C LEU A 19 6.30 2.87 8.94
N LEU A 20 7.40 2.96 8.20
CA LEU A 20 8.37 1.86 8.03
C LEU A 20 9.53 2.11 8.98
N THR A 21 9.56 1.39 10.11
CA THR A 21 10.75 1.25 10.95
C THR A 21 11.59 0.10 10.42
N GLY A 22 12.74 0.42 9.83
CA GLY A 22 13.79 -0.55 9.51
C GLY A 22 14.66 -0.80 10.74
N ALA A 23 14.97 -2.07 11.01
CA ALA A 23 15.96 -2.46 11.99
C ALA A 23 16.91 -3.47 11.33
N ASP A 24 18.12 -3.01 11.04
CA ASP A 24 19.31 -3.84 10.88
C ASP A 24 20.28 -3.43 12.00
N HIS A 25 20.71 -4.37 12.84
CA HIS A 25 22.05 -4.32 13.44
C HIS A 25 22.50 -5.69 13.93
N CYS A 26 23.68 -6.08 13.45
CA CYS A 26 24.48 -7.22 13.86
C CYS A 26 25.78 -6.67 14.45
N GLY A 27 26.20 -7.13 15.64
CA GLY A 27 27.50 -6.75 16.22
C GLY A 27 27.60 -7.01 17.72
N ALA A 28 28.62 -7.78 18.12
CA ALA A 28 28.78 -8.42 19.42
C ALA A 28 29.45 -7.57 20.52
N GLN A 29 29.10 -7.92 21.77
CA GLN A 29 29.87 -7.91 23.03
C GLN A 29 30.66 -6.65 23.46
N VAL A 30 30.40 -6.18 24.70
CA VAL A 30 31.33 -6.23 25.86
C VAL A 30 30.62 -5.73 27.15
N LEU A 31 31.07 -6.32 28.26
CA LEU A 31 30.73 -6.24 29.68
C LEU A 31 30.40 -4.87 30.34
N GLU A 32 29.44 -4.94 31.27
CA GLU A 32 29.54 -4.49 32.68
C GLU A 32 29.37 -3.00 33.02
N SER A 33 28.15 -2.65 33.44
CA SER A 33 27.88 -1.93 34.71
C SER A 33 26.36 -1.83 34.92
N ALA A 34 25.90 -2.27 36.10
CA ALA A 34 24.49 -2.28 36.49
C ALA A 34 23.98 -0.87 36.78
N PRO A 35 22.86 -0.42 36.18
CA PRO A 35 22.07 0.66 36.73
C PRO A 35 20.97 0.08 37.63
N THR A 36 20.93 0.62 38.84
CA THR A 36 19.88 0.46 39.84
C THR A 36 18.49 0.63 39.23
N SER A 37 17.64 -0.36 39.48
CA SER A 37 16.24 -0.44 39.09
C SER A 37 15.42 0.63 39.81
N GLU A 38 15.29 1.82 39.21
CA GLU A 38 14.19 2.74 39.53
C GLU A 38 12.92 2.21 38.85
N GLU A 39 12.09 1.53 39.64
CA GLU A 39 10.69 1.22 39.35
C GLU A 39 9.90 2.54 39.13
N ALA A 40 10.00 3.10 37.94
CA ALA A 40 9.07 4.11 37.48
C ALA A 40 7.72 3.42 37.19
N THR A 41 6.90 3.28 38.23
CA THR A 41 5.50 2.87 38.10
C THR A 41 4.76 3.96 37.32
N ALA A 42 4.73 3.82 35.99
CA ALA A 42 3.92 4.68 35.13
C ALA A 42 2.45 4.51 35.55
N THR A 43 1.92 5.51 36.24
CA THR A 43 0.50 5.61 36.55
C THR A 43 -0.25 5.75 35.24
N THR A 44 -0.67 4.63 34.65
CA THR A 44 -1.54 4.61 33.48
C THR A 44 -2.80 5.40 33.81
N SER A 45 -3.16 6.37 32.96
CA SER A 45 -4.34 7.19 33.19
C SER A 45 -5.59 6.32 33.21
N VAL A 46 -6.56 6.66 34.04
CA VAL A 46 -7.88 5.99 34.05
C VAL A 46 -8.51 6.03 32.65
N VAL A 47 -8.27 7.11 31.89
CA VAL A 47 -8.76 7.25 30.52
C VAL A 47 -8.15 6.21 29.58
N ASP A 48 -6.83 5.99 29.66
CA ASP A 48 -6.13 5.01 28.81
C ASP A 48 -6.61 3.58 29.10
N ALA A 49 -6.89 3.28 30.38
CA ALA A 49 -7.46 2.01 30.78
C ALA A 49 -8.86 1.79 30.19
N VAL A 50 -9.73 2.81 30.27
CA VAL A 50 -11.09 2.75 29.70
C VAL A 50 -11.04 2.64 28.16
N GLU A 51 -10.14 3.36 27.49
CA GLU A 51 -9.97 3.27 26.04
C GLU A 51 -9.51 1.86 25.62
N LYS A 52 -8.58 1.26 26.36
CA LYS A 52 -8.14 -0.11 26.13
C LYS A 52 -9.29 -1.11 26.28
N ASP A 53 -10.06 -1.00 27.35
CA ASP A 53 -11.21 -1.88 27.60
C ASP A 53 -12.30 -1.69 26.53
N TYR A 54 -12.53 -0.46 26.08
CA TYR A 54 -13.46 -0.14 25.00
C TYR A 54 -13.02 -0.73 23.66
N ARG A 55 -11.73 -0.61 23.31
CA ARG A 55 -11.14 -1.24 22.13
C ARG A 55 -11.32 -2.77 22.19
N GLU A 56 -11.02 -3.37 23.34
CA GLU A 56 -11.12 -4.81 23.54
C GLU A 56 -12.57 -5.31 23.37
N LEU A 57 -13.54 -4.59 23.95
CA LEU A 57 -14.96 -4.89 23.79
C LEU A 57 -15.41 -4.84 22.33
N ILE A 58 -15.00 -3.79 21.58
CA ILE A 58 -15.36 -3.66 20.16
C ILE A 58 -14.75 -4.79 19.35
N CYS A 59 -13.47 -5.06 19.51
CA CYS A 59 -12.80 -6.12 18.77
C CYS A 59 -13.38 -7.51 19.10
N ALA A 60 -13.68 -7.79 20.37
CA ALA A 60 -14.30 -9.04 20.78
C ALA A 60 -15.68 -9.24 20.10
N ARG A 61 -16.54 -8.21 20.11
CA ARG A 61 -17.87 -8.27 19.49
C ARG A 61 -17.82 -8.34 17.96
N ALA A 62 -16.91 -7.58 17.33
CA ALA A 62 -16.72 -7.66 15.89
C ALA A 62 -16.21 -9.05 15.47
N ALA A 63 -15.47 -9.72 16.36
CA ALA A 63 -14.94 -11.05 16.14
C ALA A 63 -15.94 -12.19 16.45
N ASP A 64 -17.09 -11.91 17.07
CA ASP A 64 -18.09 -12.93 17.40
C ASP A 64 -19.17 -12.99 16.32
N ALA A 65 -19.12 -14.02 15.47
CA ALA A 65 -20.11 -14.24 14.41
C ALA A 65 -21.53 -14.52 14.94
N SER A 66 -21.68 -14.84 16.24
CA SER A 66 -22.97 -15.05 16.89
C SER A 66 -23.52 -13.81 17.58
N ASP A 67 -22.75 -12.72 17.67
CA ASP A 67 -23.19 -11.48 18.30
C ASP A 67 -24.22 -10.74 17.42
N ALA A 68 -25.39 -10.45 17.98
CA ALA A 68 -26.48 -9.74 17.29
C ALA A 68 -26.10 -8.31 16.84
N TYR A 69 -25.04 -7.74 17.41
CA TYR A 69 -24.51 -6.41 17.14
C TYR A 69 -23.15 -6.45 16.42
N GLN A 70 -22.75 -7.59 15.85
CA GLN A 70 -21.47 -7.74 15.15
C GLN A 70 -21.27 -6.66 14.08
N ASP A 71 -22.27 -6.39 13.24
CA ASP A 71 -22.19 -5.38 12.18
C ASP A 71 -21.90 -3.97 12.71
N GLN A 72 -22.51 -3.60 13.84
CA GLN A 72 -22.27 -2.32 14.49
C GLN A 72 -20.85 -2.26 15.09
N ALA A 73 -20.38 -3.36 15.66
CA ALA A 73 -19.02 -3.45 16.19
C ALA A 73 -17.97 -3.36 15.06
N ILE A 74 -18.19 -4.00 13.91
CA ILE A 74 -17.33 -3.89 12.73
C ILE A 74 -17.28 -2.43 12.24
N ASP A 75 -18.42 -1.77 12.13
CA ASP A 75 -18.49 -0.38 11.69
C ASP A 75 -17.79 0.57 12.68
N LEU A 76 -17.87 0.31 13.99
CA LEU A 76 -17.12 1.05 15.02
C LEU A 76 -15.60 0.80 14.91
N ALA A 77 -15.18 -0.46 14.76
CA ALA A 77 -13.78 -0.82 14.57
C ALA A 77 -13.19 -0.14 13.32
N LEU A 78 -13.95 -0.10 12.22
CA LEU A 78 -13.58 0.60 10.99
C LEU A 78 -13.39 2.11 11.19
N ARG A 79 -14.30 2.76 11.92
CA ARG A 79 -14.22 4.20 12.20
C ARG A 79 -13.01 4.56 13.06
N GLN A 80 -12.65 3.68 13.99
CA GLN A 80 -11.53 3.89 14.90
C GLN A 80 -10.20 3.33 14.38
N GLY A 81 -10.21 2.60 13.26
CA GLY A 81 -9.01 1.97 12.69
C GLY A 81 -8.43 0.86 13.59
N TYR A 82 -9.27 0.14 14.33
CA TYR A 82 -8.82 -0.91 15.23
C TYR A 82 -8.40 -2.15 14.45
N VAL A 83 -7.10 -2.43 14.47
CA VAL A 83 -6.52 -3.66 13.91
C VAL A 83 -6.42 -4.73 15.01
N ASP A 84 -6.84 -5.96 14.70
CA ASP A 84 -6.86 -7.08 15.64
C ASP A 84 -6.72 -8.44 14.94
N ALA A 85 -5.93 -9.34 15.52
CA ALA A 85 -5.65 -10.66 14.96
C ALA A 85 -6.85 -11.63 15.04
N ARG A 86 -7.84 -11.36 15.90
CA ARG A 86 -9.07 -12.17 15.96
C ARG A 86 -9.88 -12.12 14.67
N PHE A 87 -9.77 -11.03 13.92
CA PHE A 87 -10.46 -10.88 12.64
C PHE A 87 -9.91 -11.83 11.58
N ASP A 88 -8.63 -12.21 11.67
CA ASP A 88 -7.95 -13.09 10.71
C ASP A 88 -8.66 -14.44 10.56
N ALA A 89 -9.09 -15.05 11.67
CA ALA A 89 -9.76 -16.35 11.67
C ALA A 89 -11.11 -16.31 10.94
N ILE A 90 -11.89 -15.27 11.20
CA ILE A 90 -13.23 -15.08 10.60
C ILE A 90 -13.10 -14.81 9.12
N VAL A 91 -12.18 -13.92 8.74
CA VAL A 91 -11.94 -13.61 7.33
C VAL A 91 -11.51 -14.85 6.57
N ARG A 92 -10.54 -15.62 7.09
CA ARG A 92 -10.13 -16.89 6.46
C ARG A 92 -11.31 -17.86 6.33
N GLN A 93 -12.04 -18.08 7.42
CA GLN A 93 -13.16 -19.03 7.43
C GLN A 93 -14.26 -18.62 6.44
N SER A 94 -14.73 -17.38 6.49
CA SER A 94 -15.78 -16.89 5.60
C SER A 94 -15.36 -16.91 4.12
N MET A 95 -14.10 -16.58 3.81
CA MET A 95 -13.59 -16.61 2.43
C MET A 95 -13.33 -18.03 1.92
N GLN A 96 -12.84 -18.95 2.77
CA GLN A 96 -12.65 -20.36 2.40
C GLN A 96 -13.98 -21.11 2.22
N ASN A 97 -14.98 -20.82 3.07
CA ASN A 97 -16.33 -21.39 2.89
C ASN A 97 -16.98 -20.91 1.59
N ALA A 98 -16.62 -19.70 1.13
CA ALA A 98 -17.05 -19.18 -0.16
C ALA A 98 -16.38 -19.89 -1.36
N SER A 99 -15.54 -20.92 -1.17
CA SER A 99 -15.09 -21.78 -2.27
C SER A 99 -16.18 -22.72 -2.81
N TYR A 100 -17.35 -22.81 -2.16
CA TYR A 100 -18.47 -23.64 -2.62
C TYR A 100 -19.72 -22.78 -2.85
N PRO A 101 -20.07 -22.43 -4.11
CA PRO A 101 -21.19 -21.53 -4.44
C PRO A 101 -22.53 -21.85 -3.75
N GLU A 102 -22.82 -23.13 -3.55
CA GLU A 102 -24.05 -23.61 -2.91
C GLU A 102 -24.16 -23.24 -1.41
N GLN A 103 -23.05 -22.84 -0.78
CA GLN A 103 -22.97 -22.56 0.66
C GLN A 103 -22.70 -21.08 0.95
N TRP A 104 -22.88 -20.21 -0.03
CA TRP A 104 -22.57 -18.80 0.11
C TRP A 104 -23.49 -18.08 1.08
N ASN A 105 -22.97 -17.78 2.27
CA ASN A 105 -23.56 -16.77 3.12
C ASN A 105 -23.03 -15.38 2.73
N VAL A 106 -23.80 -14.68 1.87
CA VAL A 106 -23.45 -13.35 1.36
C VAL A 106 -23.26 -12.34 2.50
N GLU A 107 -24.00 -12.48 3.61
CA GLU A 107 -23.86 -11.58 4.76
C GLU A 107 -22.53 -11.80 5.47
N GLU A 108 -22.14 -13.05 5.72
CA GLU A 108 -20.83 -13.39 6.29
C GLU A 108 -19.67 -12.89 5.43
N LEU A 109 -19.75 -13.10 4.10
CA LEU A 109 -18.72 -12.65 3.19
C LEU A 109 -18.65 -11.11 3.14
N SER A 110 -19.79 -10.43 3.21
CA SER A 110 -19.82 -8.96 3.29
C SER A 110 -19.14 -8.45 4.57
N ARG A 111 -19.37 -9.12 5.71
CA ARG A 111 -18.67 -8.83 6.98
C ARG A 111 -17.17 -9.09 6.88
N ALA A 112 -16.77 -10.22 6.29
CA ALA A 112 -15.37 -10.56 6.08
C ALA A 112 -14.66 -9.51 5.20
N ILE A 113 -15.30 -9.03 4.13
CA ILE A 113 -14.78 -7.95 3.28
C ILE A 113 -14.58 -6.66 4.08
N LYS A 114 -15.53 -6.31 4.98
CA LYS A 114 -15.40 -5.13 5.85
C LYS A 114 -14.28 -5.28 6.88
N LEU A 115 -14.08 -6.48 7.41
CA LEU A 115 -13.04 -6.80 8.40
C LEU A 115 -11.63 -6.90 7.81
N LEU A 116 -11.51 -7.24 6.53
CA LEU A 116 -10.22 -7.42 5.85
C LEU A 116 -9.18 -6.29 6.09
N PRO A 117 -9.49 -4.99 5.96
CA PRO A 117 -8.53 -3.91 6.25
C PRO A 117 -8.16 -3.76 7.74
N LEU A 118 -8.89 -4.42 8.64
CA LEU A 118 -8.65 -4.42 10.08
C LEU A 118 -7.89 -5.67 10.55
N CYS A 119 -7.60 -6.61 9.66
CA CYS A 119 -6.88 -7.84 9.96
C CYS A 119 -5.37 -7.61 10.09
N THR A 120 -4.68 -8.53 10.75
CA THR A 120 -3.20 -8.59 10.81
C THR A 120 -2.58 -9.43 9.69
N LEU A 121 -3.40 -10.02 8.83
CA LEU A 121 -2.98 -10.77 7.64
C LEU A 121 -2.04 -9.96 6.75
N ALA A 122 -1.05 -10.63 6.16
CA ALA A 122 -0.18 -9.99 5.18
C ALA A 122 -0.99 -9.56 3.94
N PRO A 123 -0.66 -8.42 3.28
CA PRO A 123 -1.40 -7.95 2.10
C PRO A 123 -1.51 -8.98 0.97
N ARG A 124 -0.49 -9.84 0.83
CA ARG A 124 -0.50 -10.94 -0.13
C ARG A 124 -1.58 -11.97 0.18
N GLU A 125 -1.66 -12.41 1.44
CA GLU A 125 -2.66 -13.39 1.89
C GLU A 125 -4.08 -12.82 1.77
N GLN A 126 -4.27 -11.53 2.13
CA GLN A 126 -5.55 -10.85 1.93
C GLN A 126 -5.99 -10.85 0.47
N ALA A 127 -5.07 -10.55 -0.46
CA ALA A 127 -5.37 -10.58 -1.89
C ALA A 127 -5.65 -11.99 -2.39
N GLU A 128 -4.91 -13.01 -1.94
CA GLU A 128 -5.13 -14.42 -2.29
C GLU A 128 -6.53 -14.88 -1.88
N LEU A 129 -6.95 -14.65 -0.63
CA LEU A 129 -8.30 -15.02 -0.17
C LEU A 129 -9.41 -14.35 -0.99
N VAL A 130 -9.29 -13.05 -1.24
CA VAL A 130 -10.28 -12.29 -2.02
C VAL A 130 -10.30 -12.73 -3.48
N PHE A 131 -9.13 -13.05 -4.03
CA PHE A 131 -8.97 -13.48 -5.42
C PHE A 131 -9.64 -14.83 -5.66
N GLU A 132 -9.44 -15.81 -4.77
CA GLU A 132 -10.12 -17.11 -4.86
C GLU A 132 -11.64 -16.93 -4.74
N CYS A 133 -12.15 -16.17 -3.77
CA CYS A 133 -13.59 -15.86 -3.69
C CYS A 133 -14.12 -15.19 -4.97
N TYR A 134 -13.31 -14.33 -5.61
CA TYR A 134 -13.69 -13.66 -6.84
C TYR A 134 -13.82 -14.64 -8.02
N LEU A 135 -12.95 -15.64 -8.10
CA LEU A 135 -12.99 -16.62 -9.18
C LEU A 135 -14.19 -17.56 -9.07
N GLU A 136 -14.60 -17.88 -7.85
CA GLU A 136 -15.77 -18.72 -7.57
C GLU A 136 -17.10 -17.95 -7.72
N CYS A 137 -17.06 -16.61 -7.89
CA CYS A 137 -18.26 -15.80 -8.21
C CYS A 137 -18.73 -16.05 -9.65
N GLU A 138 -19.79 -16.84 -9.80
CA GLU A 138 -20.52 -16.96 -11.06
C GLU A 138 -21.08 -15.61 -11.54
N ASP A 139 -21.41 -15.51 -12.83
CA ASP A 139 -21.99 -14.30 -13.44
C ASP A 139 -23.49 -14.11 -13.13
N SER A 140 -23.98 -14.59 -11.98
CA SER A 140 -25.36 -14.38 -11.57
C SER A 140 -25.63 -12.93 -11.15
N LYS A 141 -26.89 -12.49 -11.17
CA LYS A 141 -27.27 -11.10 -10.84
C LYS A 141 -26.90 -10.74 -9.40
N THR A 142 -27.11 -11.64 -8.43
CA THR A 142 -26.75 -11.43 -7.03
C THR A 142 -25.24 -11.36 -6.85
N ASP A 143 -24.51 -12.19 -7.61
CA ASP A 143 -23.05 -12.29 -7.52
C ASP A 143 -22.38 -11.08 -8.15
N SER A 144 -23.02 -10.41 -9.11
CA SER A 144 -22.47 -9.21 -9.75
C SER A 144 -22.10 -8.08 -8.76
N ARG A 145 -22.90 -7.87 -7.71
CA ARG A 145 -22.62 -6.84 -6.68
C ARG A 145 -21.44 -7.25 -5.82
N LEU A 146 -21.43 -8.50 -5.36
CA LEU A 146 -20.36 -9.05 -4.54
C LEU A 146 -19.04 -9.08 -5.33
N ARG A 147 -19.05 -9.59 -6.56
CA ARG A 147 -17.91 -9.63 -7.46
C ARG A 147 -17.33 -8.23 -7.72
N SER A 148 -18.19 -7.22 -7.85
CA SER A 148 -17.77 -5.82 -7.94
C SER A 148 -17.08 -5.34 -6.64
N GLN A 149 -17.62 -5.70 -5.46
CA GLN A 149 -17.00 -5.39 -4.18
C GLN A 149 -15.64 -6.09 -4.01
N LEU A 150 -15.55 -7.38 -4.32
CA LEU A 150 -14.29 -8.14 -4.29
C LEU A 150 -13.26 -7.53 -5.24
N LYS A 151 -13.66 -7.16 -6.46
CA LYS A 151 -12.78 -6.44 -7.40
C LYS A 151 -12.31 -5.09 -6.83
N GLN A 152 -13.17 -4.35 -6.15
CA GLN A 152 -12.78 -3.10 -5.50
C GLN A 152 -11.76 -3.33 -4.37
N VAL A 153 -11.88 -4.43 -3.64
CA VAL A 153 -10.90 -4.83 -2.62
C VAL A 153 -9.56 -5.20 -3.26
N LEU A 154 -9.56 -6.02 -4.31
CA LEU A 154 -8.34 -6.40 -5.05
C LEU A 154 -7.58 -5.18 -5.60
N ARG A 155 -8.30 -4.12 -6.02
CA ARG A 155 -7.69 -2.85 -6.45
C ARG A 155 -6.88 -2.14 -5.35
N ARG A 156 -7.13 -2.44 -4.08
CA ARG A 156 -6.31 -1.93 -2.95
C ARG A 156 -4.97 -2.65 -2.83
N TYR A 157 -4.84 -3.82 -3.44
CA TYR A 157 -3.64 -4.66 -3.43
C TYR A 157 -3.14 -4.92 -4.87
N PRO A 158 -2.75 -3.88 -5.63
CA PRO A 158 -2.44 -4.02 -7.04
C PRO A 158 -1.26 -4.97 -7.31
N ASP A 159 -0.23 -4.94 -6.46
CA ASP A 159 0.96 -5.78 -6.61
C ASP A 159 0.64 -7.28 -6.44
N PRO A 160 0.11 -7.74 -5.28
CA PRO A 160 -0.31 -9.13 -5.13
C PRO A 160 -1.32 -9.56 -6.20
N THR A 161 -2.32 -8.72 -6.49
CA THR A 161 -3.37 -9.06 -7.47
C THR A 161 -2.79 -9.26 -8.87
N SER A 162 -1.93 -8.34 -9.34
CA SER A 162 -1.31 -8.48 -10.67
C SER A 162 -0.47 -9.74 -10.80
N ARG A 163 0.15 -10.19 -9.70
CA ARG A 163 0.89 -11.43 -9.63
C ARG A 163 -0.04 -12.64 -9.72
N LEU A 164 -1.13 -12.66 -8.95
CA LEU A 164 -2.13 -13.74 -8.96
C LEU A 164 -2.81 -13.87 -10.33
N VAL A 165 -3.16 -12.74 -10.97
CA VAL A 165 -3.67 -12.71 -12.35
C VAL A 165 -2.69 -13.39 -13.30
N ASN A 166 -1.41 -13.03 -13.26
CA ASN A 166 -0.39 -13.63 -14.12
C ASN A 166 -0.18 -15.14 -13.81
N GLU A 167 -0.19 -15.52 -12.54
CA GLU A 167 -0.08 -16.93 -12.12
C GLU A 167 -1.27 -17.75 -12.62
N ARG A 168 -2.50 -17.24 -12.46
CA ARG A 168 -3.72 -17.92 -12.89
C ARG A 168 -3.82 -18.02 -14.40
N LEU A 169 -3.49 -16.96 -15.15
CA LEU A 169 -3.45 -16.98 -16.61
C LEU A 169 -2.45 -18.00 -17.19
N ARG A 170 -1.46 -18.44 -16.40
CA ARG A 170 -0.52 -19.52 -16.80
C ARG A 170 -1.06 -20.92 -16.55
N GLN A 171 -2.01 -21.07 -15.62
CA GLN A 171 -2.46 -22.35 -15.10
C GLN A 171 -3.85 -22.76 -15.60
N THR A 172 -4.70 -21.79 -15.95
CA THR A 172 -6.12 -22.05 -16.24
C THR A 172 -6.37 -22.29 -17.73
N ASP A 173 -7.25 -23.25 -18.01
CA ASP A 173 -7.83 -23.45 -19.35
C ASP A 173 -8.96 -22.44 -19.64
N ASP A 174 -9.55 -21.85 -18.59
CA ASP A 174 -10.54 -20.78 -18.72
C ASP A 174 -9.97 -19.42 -18.29
N PRO A 175 -9.44 -18.61 -19.23
CA PRO A 175 -8.97 -17.28 -18.93
C PRO A 175 -10.11 -16.28 -18.66
N LYS A 176 -11.36 -16.55 -19.07
CA LYS A 176 -12.45 -15.57 -19.06
C LYS A 176 -12.77 -15.07 -17.65
N SER A 177 -12.71 -15.94 -16.66
CA SER A 177 -12.92 -15.59 -15.24
C SER A 177 -11.92 -14.54 -14.72
N VAL A 178 -10.66 -14.61 -15.16
CA VAL A 178 -9.54 -13.76 -14.70
C VAL A 178 -9.41 -12.46 -15.49
N LEU A 179 -9.79 -12.48 -16.77
CA LEU A 179 -9.65 -11.35 -17.69
C LEU A 179 -10.23 -10.01 -17.20
N PRO A 180 -11.34 -9.96 -16.45
CA PRO A 180 -11.84 -8.72 -15.85
C PRO A 180 -10.93 -8.10 -14.81
N LEU A 181 -9.93 -8.82 -14.26
CA LEU A 181 -8.98 -8.31 -13.27
C LEU A 181 -7.67 -7.79 -13.88
N VAL A 182 -7.46 -7.97 -15.18
CA VAL A 182 -6.25 -7.51 -15.89
C VAL A 182 -6.06 -5.98 -15.83
N ASP A 183 -7.13 -5.24 -15.52
CA ASP A 183 -7.11 -3.79 -15.34
C ASP A 183 -6.47 -3.34 -14.01
N ILE A 184 -6.16 -4.28 -13.12
CA ILE A 184 -5.50 -4.01 -11.85
C ILE A 184 -3.98 -4.01 -12.07
N VAL A 185 -3.42 -2.81 -12.17
CA VAL A 185 -2.01 -2.59 -12.52
C VAL A 185 -1.12 -2.59 -11.28
N GLY A 186 -0.23 -3.57 -11.20
CA GLY A 186 0.87 -3.62 -10.24
C GLY A 186 2.22 -3.86 -10.93
N SER A 187 3.23 -4.08 -10.11
CA SER A 187 4.62 -4.38 -10.50
C SER A 187 4.75 -5.63 -11.39
N SER A 188 3.84 -6.60 -11.28
CA SER A 188 3.87 -7.83 -12.10
C SER A 188 3.07 -7.73 -13.40
N THR A 189 2.41 -6.58 -13.66
CA THR A 189 1.56 -6.42 -14.85
C THR A 189 2.33 -6.51 -16.17
N GLU A 190 3.59 -6.05 -16.21
CA GLU A 190 4.44 -6.17 -17.40
C GLU A 190 4.62 -7.64 -17.82
N ALA A 191 4.78 -8.54 -16.86
CA ALA A 191 4.94 -9.97 -17.12
C ALA A 191 3.65 -10.64 -17.67
N THR A 192 2.51 -9.95 -17.61
CA THR A 192 1.22 -10.43 -18.12
C THR A 192 1.06 -10.14 -19.62
N LEU A 193 1.74 -9.12 -20.15
CA LEU A 193 1.60 -8.69 -21.55
C LEU A 193 1.90 -9.80 -22.59
N PRO A 194 2.98 -10.60 -22.47
CA PRO A 194 3.24 -11.68 -23.42
C PRO A 194 2.12 -12.73 -23.43
N ARG A 195 1.53 -13.05 -22.27
CA ARG A 195 0.44 -14.01 -22.15
C ARG A 195 -0.86 -13.50 -22.77
N LEU A 196 -1.17 -12.22 -22.56
CA LEU A 196 -2.29 -11.59 -23.26
C LEU A 196 -2.08 -11.61 -24.78
N MET A 197 -0.86 -11.40 -25.26
CA MET A 197 -0.56 -11.51 -26.69
C MET A 197 -0.74 -12.94 -27.24
N GLU A 198 -0.46 -13.97 -26.44
CA GLU A 198 -0.76 -15.37 -26.79
C GLU A 198 -2.28 -15.62 -26.82
N LEU A 199 -3.02 -15.15 -25.81
CA LEU A 199 -4.48 -15.27 -25.76
C LEU A 199 -5.19 -14.51 -26.88
N ALA A 200 -4.66 -13.37 -27.30
CA ALA A 200 -5.15 -12.62 -28.46
C ALA A 200 -5.04 -13.39 -29.78
N LYS A 201 -4.15 -14.39 -29.84
CA LYS A 201 -3.98 -15.30 -30.99
C LYS A 201 -4.75 -16.62 -30.83
N SER A 202 -5.47 -16.80 -29.72
CA SER A 202 -6.22 -18.02 -29.46
C SER A 202 -7.36 -18.19 -30.48
N GLY A 203 -7.82 -19.43 -30.65
CA GLY A 203 -8.95 -19.74 -31.52
C GLY A 203 -10.32 -19.33 -30.94
N ASP A 204 -10.38 -18.92 -29.66
CA ASP A 204 -11.61 -18.42 -29.04
C ASP A 204 -11.79 -16.94 -29.40
N PRO A 205 -12.78 -16.59 -30.24
CA PRO A 205 -12.97 -15.22 -30.69
C PRO A 205 -13.38 -14.28 -29.55
N GLU A 206 -14.06 -14.75 -28.50
CA GLU A 206 -14.47 -13.90 -27.38
C GLU A 206 -13.27 -13.47 -26.54
N VAL A 207 -12.41 -14.44 -26.20
CA VAL A 207 -11.15 -14.18 -25.48
C VAL A 207 -10.26 -13.26 -26.32
N ALA A 208 -10.10 -13.56 -27.61
CA ALA A 208 -9.25 -12.77 -28.49
C ALA A 208 -9.73 -11.31 -28.59
N VAL A 209 -11.02 -11.07 -28.84
CA VAL A 209 -11.60 -9.72 -28.94
C VAL A 209 -11.46 -8.96 -27.62
N TYR A 210 -11.77 -9.61 -26.50
CA TYR A 210 -11.65 -8.99 -25.18
C TYR A 210 -10.20 -8.56 -24.92
N VAL A 211 -9.24 -9.46 -25.11
CA VAL A 211 -7.82 -9.20 -24.82
C VAL A 211 -7.25 -8.14 -25.75
N MET A 212 -7.59 -8.17 -27.05
CA MET A 212 -7.18 -7.14 -28.00
C MET A 212 -7.66 -5.73 -27.60
N GLY A 213 -8.85 -5.61 -27.02
CA GLY A 213 -9.35 -4.34 -26.49
C GLY A 213 -8.54 -3.80 -25.30
N TRP A 214 -7.96 -4.68 -24.49
CA TRP A 214 -7.24 -4.32 -23.27
C TRP A 214 -5.74 -4.03 -23.47
N ILE A 215 -5.08 -4.76 -24.37
CA ILE A 215 -3.61 -4.67 -24.56
C ILE A 215 -3.12 -3.21 -24.72
N PRO A 216 -3.70 -2.35 -25.58
CA PRO A 216 -3.20 -0.98 -25.76
C PRO A 216 -3.22 -0.15 -24.48
N ASN A 217 -4.30 -0.25 -23.70
CA ASN A 217 -4.44 0.45 -22.43
C ASN A 217 -3.42 -0.08 -21.40
N LEU A 218 -3.26 -1.40 -21.34
CA LEU A 218 -2.32 -2.03 -20.40
C LEU A 218 -0.87 -1.66 -20.71
N MET A 219 -0.48 -1.65 -21.99
CA MET A 219 0.86 -1.20 -22.41
C MET A 219 1.12 0.24 -21.95
N GLU A 220 0.16 1.13 -22.10
CA GLU A 220 0.30 2.52 -21.65
C GLU A 220 0.42 2.64 -20.13
N GLN A 221 -0.36 1.85 -19.39
CA GLN A 221 -0.27 1.80 -17.93
C GLN A 221 1.09 1.27 -17.45
N VAL A 222 1.60 0.20 -18.08
CA VAL A 222 2.93 -0.35 -17.80
C VAL A 222 4.04 0.67 -18.10
N ARG A 223 3.97 1.40 -19.23
CA ARG A 223 4.92 2.49 -19.52
C ARG A 223 4.92 3.55 -18.42
N LYS A 224 3.74 3.99 -17.97
CA LYS A 224 3.60 4.97 -16.88
C LYS A 224 4.17 4.44 -15.56
N LEU A 225 3.91 3.18 -15.22
CA LEU A 225 4.44 2.53 -14.01
C LEU A 225 5.97 2.43 -14.06
N ASN A 226 6.54 2.04 -15.20
CA ASN A 226 7.98 1.94 -15.38
C ASN A 226 8.65 3.32 -15.33
N GLN A 227 8.02 4.36 -15.92
CA GLN A 227 8.51 5.74 -15.78
C GLN A 227 8.49 6.22 -14.33
N ARG A 228 7.42 5.95 -13.57
CA ARG A 228 7.34 6.30 -12.15
C ARG A 228 8.41 5.58 -11.34
N SER A 229 8.58 4.28 -11.56
CA SER A 229 9.58 3.46 -10.85
C SER A 229 11.00 3.95 -11.13
N ARG A 230 11.32 4.31 -12.38
CA ARG A 230 12.61 4.93 -12.75
C ARG A 230 12.83 6.27 -12.05
N LYS A 231 11.80 7.13 -12.01
CA LYS A 231 11.88 8.43 -11.30
C LYS A 231 12.09 8.24 -9.81
N LEU A 232 11.39 7.29 -9.17
CA LEU A 232 11.58 6.98 -7.75
C LEU A 232 12.99 6.45 -7.48
N ALA A 233 13.49 5.52 -8.31
CA ALA A 233 14.85 5.02 -8.18
C ALA A 233 15.92 6.12 -8.36
N GLU A 234 15.70 7.05 -9.29
CA GLU A 234 16.55 8.23 -9.46
C GLU A 234 16.47 9.15 -8.22
N GLN A 235 15.28 9.41 -7.69
CA GLN A 235 15.10 10.19 -6.47
C GLN A 235 15.80 9.55 -5.27
N LYS A 236 15.68 8.22 -5.13
CA LYS A 236 16.36 7.45 -4.11
C LYS A 236 17.87 7.55 -4.23
N LYS A 237 18.40 7.36 -5.44
CA LYS A 237 19.84 7.48 -5.72
C LYS A 237 20.38 8.86 -5.33
N LEU A 238 19.58 9.91 -5.52
CA LEU A 238 19.94 11.28 -5.19
C LEU A 238 19.66 11.66 -3.73
N GLY A 239 19.07 10.78 -2.91
CA GLY A 239 18.68 11.10 -1.54
C GLY A 239 17.58 12.19 -1.43
N VAL A 240 16.77 12.38 -2.47
CA VAL A 240 15.76 13.46 -2.53
C VAL A 240 14.33 13.02 -2.22
N GLU A 241 14.16 11.81 -1.68
CA GLU A 241 12.84 11.26 -1.34
C GLU A 241 12.14 12.13 -0.29
N GLY A 242 10.91 12.58 -0.58
CA GLY A 242 10.10 13.39 0.34
C GLY A 242 10.46 14.88 0.41
N LEU A 243 11.46 15.35 -0.34
CA LEU A 243 11.87 16.77 -0.35
C LEU A 243 11.00 17.61 -1.31
N ASP A 244 10.87 18.92 -1.02
CA ASP A 244 10.17 19.84 -1.95
C ASP A 244 10.94 19.92 -3.27
N SER A 245 10.24 19.62 -4.37
CA SER A 245 10.75 19.71 -5.74
C SER A 245 11.47 21.04 -6.07
N ARG A 246 11.05 22.17 -5.47
CA ARG A 246 11.71 23.47 -5.65
C ARG A 246 13.09 23.51 -4.99
N MET A 247 13.22 22.92 -3.80
CA MET A 247 14.50 22.83 -3.08
C MET A 247 15.45 21.89 -3.79
N VAL A 248 14.95 20.75 -4.28
CA VAL A 248 15.73 19.81 -5.09
C VAL A 248 16.22 20.46 -6.39
N ALA A 249 15.36 21.19 -7.10
CA ALA A 249 15.74 21.89 -8.32
C ALA A 249 16.79 23.00 -8.06
N TYR A 250 16.66 23.70 -6.93
CA TYR A 250 17.66 24.70 -6.52
C TYR A 250 18.99 24.03 -6.15
N ALA A 251 18.97 22.95 -5.37
CA ALA A 251 20.15 22.19 -5.00
C ALA A 251 20.91 21.67 -6.24
N LYS A 252 20.20 21.03 -7.18
CA LYS A 252 20.78 20.59 -8.46
C LYS A 252 21.48 21.71 -9.21
N ARG A 253 20.90 22.92 -9.22
CA ARG A 253 21.48 24.09 -9.89
C ARG A 253 22.73 24.62 -9.19
N ILE A 254 22.74 24.61 -7.86
CA ILE A 254 23.89 25.06 -7.09
C ILE A 254 25.03 24.05 -7.21
N ILE A 255 24.78 22.76 -6.95
CA ILE A 255 25.79 21.71 -7.08
C ILE A 255 26.35 21.69 -8.49
N GLY A 256 25.51 21.63 -9.53
CA GLY A 256 26.00 21.62 -10.92
C GLY A 256 26.73 22.90 -11.39
N ARG A 257 26.82 23.95 -10.57
CA ARG A 257 27.66 25.12 -10.84
C ARG A 257 29.09 24.93 -10.32
N TYR A 258 29.25 24.23 -9.19
CA TYR A 258 30.50 24.10 -8.45
C TYR A 258 31.13 22.72 -8.58
N ASP A 259 30.32 21.70 -8.86
CA ASP A 259 30.73 20.34 -9.21
C ASP A 259 31.54 20.36 -10.51
N THR A 260 32.84 20.13 -10.38
CA THR A 260 33.82 20.18 -11.46
C THR A 260 34.11 18.84 -12.09
N ASP A 261 33.92 17.74 -11.35
CA ASP A 261 34.14 16.38 -11.84
C ASP A 261 32.87 15.69 -12.36
N GLY A 262 31.70 16.30 -12.11
CA GLY A 262 30.39 15.88 -12.58
C GLY A 262 29.80 14.70 -11.81
N ASP A 263 30.29 14.42 -10.60
CA ASP A 263 29.84 13.31 -9.76
C ASP A 263 28.49 13.58 -9.05
N GLN A 264 27.96 14.80 -9.17
CA GLN A 264 26.73 15.28 -8.54
C GLN A 264 26.81 15.46 -7.01
N GLU A 265 28.02 15.52 -6.49
CA GLU A 265 28.34 15.82 -5.10
C GLU A 265 29.26 17.06 -5.06
N LEU A 266 29.42 17.67 -3.89
CA LEU A 266 30.40 18.73 -3.69
C LEU A 266 31.47 18.28 -2.73
N THR A 267 32.71 18.25 -3.21
CA THR A 267 33.90 18.07 -2.38
C THR A 267 34.27 19.34 -1.61
N PRO A 268 35.08 19.25 -0.55
CA PRO A 268 35.56 20.43 0.18
C PRO A 268 36.20 21.48 -0.71
N GLU A 269 37.03 21.06 -1.65
CA GLU A 269 37.73 21.93 -2.60
C GLU A 269 36.78 22.68 -3.55
N GLU A 270 35.60 22.10 -3.83
CA GLU A 270 34.59 22.69 -4.70
C GLU A 270 33.74 23.71 -3.95
N TYR A 271 33.26 23.35 -2.75
CA TYR A 271 32.40 24.25 -1.99
C TYR A 271 33.16 25.34 -1.24
N GLU A 272 34.49 25.24 -1.08
CA GLU A 272 35.33 26.36 -0.63
C GLU A 272 35.22 27.60 -1.54
N LYS A 273 34.88 27.39 -2.82
CA LYS A 273 34.65 28.47 -3.79
C LYS A 273 33.27 29.12 -3.65
N MET A 274 32.39 28.57 -2.81
CA MET A 274 31.05 29.09 -2.58
C MET A 274 31.08 30.25 -1.58
N LEU A 275 30.12 31.18 -1.73
CA LEU A 275 29.99 32.32 -0.82
C LEU A 275 29.62 31.90 0.61
N GLN A 276 28.86 30.80 0.76
CA GLN A 276 28.49 30.21 2.03
C GLN A 276 28.87 28.73 1.99
N SER A 277 29.65 28.29 2.98
CA SER A 277 30.03 26.88 3.09
C SER A 277 28.79 26.03 3.40
N PRO A 278 28.52 24.99 2.59
CA PRO A 278 27.45 24.05 2.81
C PRO A 278 27.85 22.87 3.70
N ALA A 279 29.04 22.86 4.33
CA ALA A 279 29.56 21.73 5.12
C ALA A 279 28.58 21.16 6.16
N VAL A 280 27.71 22.00 6.73
CA VAL A 280 26.65 21.58 7.67
C VAL A 280 25.52 20.74 7.05
N ALA A 281 25.52 20.57 5.73
CA ALA A 281 24.56 19.74 5.01
C ALA A 281 25.00 18.28 4.90
N ASP A 282 26.30 17.98 5.04
CA ASP A 282 26.87 16.63 5.07
C ASP A 282 26.32 15.87 6.28
N ALA A 283 25.32 15.03 6.05
CA ALA A 283 24.55 14.38 7.10
C ALA A 283 25.04 12.97 7.38
N ASP A 284 25.70 12.34 6.40
CA ASP A 284 26.33 11.04 6.56
C ASP A 284 27.83 11.13 6.93
N GLU A 285 28.36 12.35 7.05
CA GLU A 285 29.73 12.69 7.45
C GLU A 285 30.79 12.08 6.53
N ASN A 286 30.45 11.91 5.24
CA ASN A 286 31.36 11.32 4.25
C ASN A 286 32.35 12.35 3.65
N GLY A 287 32.22 13.63 4.02
CA GLY A 287 33.06 14.74 3.56
C GLY A 287 32.65 15.32 2.22
N ARG A 288 31.59 14.79 1.60
CA ARG A 288 30.98 15.27 0.34
C ARG A 288 29.54 15.67 0.63
N ILE A 289 28.98 16.49 -0.24
CA ILE A 289 27.59 16.95 -0.09
C ILE A 289 26.81 16.58 -1.33
N SER A 290 25.90 15.63 -1.18
CA SER A 290 24.99 15.20 -2.23
C SER A 290 23.86 16.22 -2.48
N ILE A 291 23.17 16.07 -3.63
CA ILE A 291 21.96 16.84 -3.95
C ILE A 291 20.88 16.70 -2.85
N GLY A 292 20.69 15.49 -2.32
CA GLY A 292 19.69 15.19 -1.30
C GLY A 292 19.95 15.94 0.00
N GLU A 293 21.18 15.86 0.48
CA GLU A 293 21.66 16.54 1.68
C GLU A 293 21.53 18.06 1.57
N TYR A 294 22.02 18.63 0.47
CA TYR A 294 21.92 20.07 0.27
C TYR A 294 20.46 20.55 0.17
N ALA A 295 19.59 19.78 -0.50
CA ALA A 295 18.17 20.08 -0.57
C ALA A 295 17.46 19.98 0.79
N ALA A 296 17.78 18.96 1.60
CA ALA A 296 17.23 18.77 2.94
C ALA A 296 17.66 19.90 3.88
N TRP A 297 18.92 20.33 3.79
CA TRP A 297 19.44 21.48 4.53
C TRP A 297 18.71 22.78 4.15
N LEU A 298 18.52 23.04 2.86
CA LEU A 298 17.77 24.21 2.36
C LEU A 298 16.32 24.21 2.86
N GLN A 299 15.64 23.06 2.82
CA GLN A 299 14.26 22.94 3.29
C GLN A 299 14.16 23.16 4.81
N SER A 300 15.12 22.66 5.58
CA SER A 300 15.19 22.88 7.02
C SER A 300 15.42 24.36 7.35
N ARG A 301 16.25 25.04 6.56
CA ARG A 301 16.52 26.48 6.71
C ARG A 301 15.31 27.34 6.36
N SER A 302 14.55 27.01 5.32
CA SER A 302 13.36 27.78 4.93
C SER A 302 12.27 27.73 6.00
N ARG A 303 12.07 26.56 6.64
CA ARG A 303 11.08 26.39 7.72
C ARG A 303 11.39 27.18 9.00
N ARG A 304 12.64 27.59 9.22
CA ARG A 304 13.04 28.40 10.38
C ARG A 304 12.82 29.89 10.19
N GLN A 305 12.54 30.33 8.97
CA GLN A 305 12.34 31.75 8.63
C GLN A 305 10.85 32.14 8.59
N GLU A 306 9.96 31.17 8.71
CA GLU A 306 8.50 31.34 8.85
C GLU A 306 8.12 31.36 10.33
#